data_AF-A0A531KCQ2-F1
#
_entry.id   AF-A0A531KCQ2-F1
#
_cell.length_a   1.000
_cell.length_b   1.000
_cell.length_c   1.000
_cell.angle_alpha   90.00
_cell.angle_beta   90.00
_cell.angle_gamma   90.00
#
_symmetry.space_group_name_H-M   'P 1'
#
loop_
_entity.id
_entity.type
_entity.pdbx_description
1 polymer ?
#
loop_
_entity_poly.entity_id
_entity_poly.type
_entity_poly.pdbx_seq_one_letter_code
_entity_poly.pdbx_strand_id
1 'polypeptide(L)'
;LAMLGFLDIRHGKGAYVRQADINVLSDFFTFSLAQQPDILDDVMQARIAIECQAIRLACERATESDLKRIGSKLTRLMDTLHDPVEGGAADFAFHQAIVEAGHSEALTTLYGAIGELLRRSHVQRRQVTVSEPGIVDYLVEAHREVFLS
;
A
#
# COMPACT_ATOMS: atom_id res chain seq x y z
N LEU A 1 -4.10 3.56 24.46
CA LEU A 1 -3.39 2.27 24.61
C LEU A 1 -4.36 1.09 24.65
N ALA A 2 -5.29 1.00 25.61
CA ALA A 2 -6.32 -0.06 25.61
C ALA A 2 -7.32 0.06 24.44
N MET A 3 -7.75 1.29 24.10
CA MET A 3 -8.60 1.54 22.93
C MET A 3 -7.91 1.27 21.58
N LEU A 4 -6.58 1.19 21.58
CA LEU A 4 -5.76 0.95 20.39
C LEU A 4 -5.33 -0.53 20.31
N GLY A 5 -5.92 -1.45 21.06
CA GLY A 5 -5.58 -2.89 21.00
C GLY A 5 -4.20 -3.29 21.54
N PHE A 6 -3.35 -2.33 21.95
CA PHE A 6 -2.03 -2.59 22.53
C PHE A 6 -2.06 -3.12 23.96
N LEU A 7 -3.20 -3.03 24.66
CA LEU A 7 -3.37 -3.54 26.03
C LEU A 7 -4.64 -4.38 26.15
N ASP A 8 -4.51 -5.60 26.66
CA ASP A 8 -5.61 -6.42 27.17
C ASP A 8 -5.83 -6.07 28.64
N ILE A 9 -6.91 -5.32 28.94
CA ILE A 9 -7.29 -4.99 30.32
C ILE A 9 -8.23 -6.08 30.82
N ARG A 10 -7.74 -6.92 31.75
CA ARG A 10 -8.57 -7.91 32.45
C ARG A 10 -8.93 -7.39 33.82
N HIS A 11 -10.23 -7.24 34.08
CA HIS A 11 -10.73 -6.72 35.35
C HIS A 11 -10.17 -7.56 36.52
N GLY A 12 -9.49 -6.90 37.47
CA GLY A 12 -8.86 -7.53 38.62
C GLY A 12 -7.50 -8.25 38.38
N LYS A 13 -6.95 -8.25 37.15
CA LYS A 13 -5.68 -8.97 36.83
C LYS A 13 -4.59 -8.11 36.18
N GLY A 14 -4.79 -6.79 36.05
CA GLY A 14 -3.83 -5.86 35.45
C GLY A 14 -3.95 -5.72 33.93
N ALA A 15 -3.04 -4.93 33.33
CA ALA A 15 -2.98 -4.69 31.88
C ALA A 15 -1.82 -5.49 31.25
N TYR A 16 -2.11 -6.25 30.20
CA TYR A 16 -1.12 -7.05 29.47
C TYR A 16 -0.86 -6.43 28.09
N VAL A 17 0.41 -6.34 27.67
CA VAL A 17 0.76 -5.88 26.32
C VAL A 17 0.41 -6.97 25.32
N ARG A 18 -0.40 -6.63 24.31
CA ARG A 18 -0.72 -7.53 23.19
C ARG A 18 0.41 -7.49 22.15
N GLN A 19 0.62 -8.60 21.45
CA GLN A 19 1.53 -8.61 20.30
C GLN A 19 1.05 -7.58 19.28
N ALA A 20 1.97 -6.79 18.71
CA ALA A 20 1.62 -5.73 17.76
C ALA A 20 0.94 -6.35 16.53
N ASP A 21 -0.32 -5.99 16.31
CA ASP A 21 -1.10 -6.38 15.13
C ASP A 21 -1.01 -5.24 14.10
N ILE A 22 -0.75 -5.58 12.83
CA ILE A 22 -0.71 -4.60 11.75
C ILE A 22 -2.04 -3.86 11.61
N ASN A 23 -3.16 -4.52 11.91
CA ASN A 23 -4.49 -3.92 11.87
C ASN A 23 -4.62 -2.78 12.88
N VAL A 24 -4.03 -2.94 14.07
CA VAL A 24 -4.00 -1.89 15.09
C VAL A 24 -3.23 -0.66 14.62
N LEU A 25 -2.10 -0.86 13.94
CA LEU A 25 -1.32 0.25 13.36
C LEU A 25 -2.11 0.93 12.24
N SER A 26 -2.75 0.15 11.37
CA SER A 26 -3.61 0.66 10.29
C SER A 26 -4.77 1.49 10.81
N ASP A 27 -5.46 1.03 11.86
CA ASP A 27 -6.54 1.76 12.51
C ASP A 27 -6.03 3.06 13.13
N PHE A 28 -4.87 3.01 13.79
CA PHE A 28 -4.24 4.19 14.40
C PHE A 28 -3.91 5.25 13.35
N PHE A 29 -3.24 4.88 12.25
CA PHE A 29 -2.91 5.82 11.19
C PHE A 29 -4.16 6.35 10.51
N THR A 30 -5.13 5.48 10.19
CA THR A 30 -6.40 5.90 9.60
C THR A 30 -7.10 6.91 10.49
N PHE A 31 -7.22 6.65 11.79
CA PHE A 31 -7.85 7.58 12.73
C PHE A 31 -7.07 8.88 12.90
N SER A 32 -5.75 8.80 13.08
CA SER A 32 -4.91 9.96 13.39
C SER A 32 -4.76 10.90 12.21
N LEU A 33 -4.77 10.35 10.99
CA LEU A 33 -4.52 11.09 9.76
C LEU A 33 -5.80 11.51 9.03
N ALA A 34 -6.93 10.82 9.23
CA ALA A 34 -8.20 11.14 8.55
C ALA A 34 -8.73 12.56 8.81
N GLN A 35 -8.29 13.22 9.89
CA GLN A 35 -8.71 14.57 10.25
C GLN A 35 -7.84 15.68 9.65
N GLN A 36 -6.76 15.33 8.94
CA GLN A 36 -5.87 16.32 8.33
C GLN A 36 -6.37 16.75 6.95
N PRO A 37 -6.43 18.06 6.66
CA PRO A 37 -6.57 18.54 5.29
C PRO A 37 -5.46 17.95 4.41
N ASP A 38 -5.79 17.65 3.14
CA ASP A 38 -4.82 17.18 2.13
C ASP A 38 -4.07 15.88 2.48
N ILE A 39 -4.60 15.08 3.41
CA ILE A 39 -3.92 13.87 3.88
C ILE A 39 -3.58 12.87 2.77
N LEU A 40 -4.38 12.81 1.71
CA LEU A 40 -4.12 11.89 0.61
C LEU A 40 -2.85 12.25 -0.16
N ASP A 41 -2.51 13.53 -0.27
CA ASP A 41 -1.28 13.98 -0.89
C ASP A 41 -0.06 13.70 0.00
N ASP A 42 -0.18 13.91 1.31
CA ASP A 42 0.87 13.57 2.29
C ASP A 42 1.14 12.05 2.32
N VAL A 43 0.08 11.23 2.33
CA VAL A 43 0.18 9.77 2.24
C VAL A 43 0.84 9.33 0.93
N MET A 44 0.62 10.04 -0.18
CA MET A 44 1.31 9.78 -1.44
C MET A 44 2.81 10.10 -1.36
N GLN A 45 3.23 11.13 -0.64
CA GLN A 45 4.65 11.40 -0.40
C GLN A 45 5.30 10.28 0.42
N ALA A 46 4.62 9.82 1.48
CA ALA A 46 5.07 8.68 2.28
C ALA A 46 5.20 7.41 1.43
N ARG A 47 4.20 7.14 0.57
CA ARG A 47 4.23 6.03 -0.40
C ARG A 47 5.46 6.08 -1.28
N ILE A 48 5.74 7.22 -1.92
CA ILE A 48 6.90 7.40 -2.81
C ILE A 48 8.20 7.11 -2.06
N ALA A 49 8.36 7.62 -0.84
CA ALA A 49 9.56 7.40 -0.04
C ALA A 49 9.78 5.91 0.28
N ILE A 50 8.71 5.19 0.67
CA ILE A 50 8.77 3.76 0.99
C ILE A 50 9.06 2.94 -0.27
N GLU A 51 8.31 3.17 -1.34
CA GLU A 51 8.43 2.39 -2.58
C GLU A 51 9.77 2.59 -3.26
N CYS A 52 10.28 3.83 -3.37
CA CYS A 52 11.61 4.08 -3.96
C CYS A 52 12.72 3.32 -3.21
N GLN A 53 12.66 3.33 -1.88
CA GLN A 53 13.61 2.58 -1.06
C GLN A 53 13.44 1.06 -1.25
N ALA A 54 12.20 0.58 -1.33
CA ALA A 54 11.94 -0.84 -1.51
C ALA A 54 12.35 -1.33 -2.90
N ILE A 55 12.11 -0.54 -3.96
CA ILE A 55 12.58 -0.81 -5.33
C ILE A 55 14.09 -0.96 -5.34
N ARG A 56 14.83 -0.02 -4.72
CA ARG A 56 16.29 -0.12 -4.66
C ARG A 56 16.77 -1.43 -4.02
N LEU A 57 16.09 -1.88 -2.96
CA LEU A 57 16.41 -3.16 -2.32
C LEU A 57 15.97 -4.35 -3.18
N ALA A 58 14.83 -4.26 -3.87
CA ALA A 58 14.31 -5.31 -4.72
C ALA A 58 15.24 -5.56 -5.91
N CYS A 59 15.84 -4.52 -6.50
CA CYS A 59 16.87 -4.66 -7.54
C CYS A 59 18.05 -5.56 -7.10
N GLU A 60 18.38 -5.58 -5.81
CA GLU A 60 19.49 -6.37 -5.27
C GLU A 60 19.06 -7.74 -4.70
N ARG A 61 17.81 -7.86 -4.24
CA ARG A 61 17.35 -8.97 -3.38
C ARG A 61 16.21 -9.80 -3.96
N ALA A 62 15.50 -9.29 -4.97
CA ALA A 62 14.32 -9.96 -5.50
C ALA A 62 14.67 -11.34 -6.08
N THR A 63 13.83 -12.32 -5.78
CA THR A 63 13.94 -13.66 -6.34
C THR A 63 13.13 -13.78 -7.63
N GLU A 64 13.38 -14.83 -8.42
CA GLU A 64 12.53 -15.13 -9.58
C GLU A 64 11.05 -15.30 -9.20
N SER A 65 10.77 -15.80 -8.00
CA SER A 65 9.41 -15.93 -7.49
C SER A 65 8.77 -14.57 -7.23
N ASP A 66 9.55 -13.60 -6.73
CA ASP A 66 9.08 -12.23 -6.54
C ASP A 66 8.76 -11.57 -7.87
N LEU A 67 9.63 -11.71 -8.87
CA LEU A 67 9.40 -11.16 -10.20
C LEU A 67 8.16 -11.74 -10.87
N LYS A 68 7.95 -13.06 -10.77
CA LYS A 68 6.73 -13.72 -11.26
C LYS A 68 5.48 -13.19 -10.54
N ARG A 69 5.56 -12.98 -9.24
CA ARG A 69 4.47 -12.46 -8.42
C ARG A 69 4.14 -11.02 -8.81
N ILE A 70 5.13 -10.14 -8.95
CA ILE A 70 4.96 -8.76 -9.41
C ILE A 70 4.32 -8.74 -10.80
N GLY A 71 4.83 -9.53 -11.75
CA GLY A 71 4.27 -9.62 -13.11
C GLY A 71 2.82 -10.09 -13.15
N SER A 72 2.45 -11.05 -12.29
CA SER A 72 1.06 -11.47 -12.13
C SER A 72 0.16 -10.35 -11.59
N LYS A 73 0.63 -9.56 -10.62
CA LYS A 73 -0.11 -8.40 -10.11
C LYS A 73 -0.26 -7.31 -11.15
N LEU A 74 0.78 -7.06 -11.95
CA LEU A 74 0.71 -6.11 -13.06
C LEU A 74 -0.33 -6.54 -14.10
N THR A 75 -0.40 -7.83 -14.44
CA THR A 75 -1.41 -8.35 -15.36
C THR A 75 -2.81 -8.11 -14.82
N ARG A 76 -3.06 -8.44 -13.54
CA ARG A 76 -4.36 -8.16 -12.89
C ARG A 76 -4.70 -6.67 -12.88
N LEU A 77 -3.71 -5.80 -12.65
CA LEU A 77 -3.90 -4.35 -12.71
C LEU A 77 -4.35 -3.89 -14.11
N MET A 78 -3.72 -4.43 -15.16
CA MET A 78 -4.10 -4.14 -16.55
C MET A 78 -5.52 -4.64 -16.87
N ASP A 79 -5.94 -5.79 -16.33
CA ASP A 79 -7.28 -6.33 -16.55
C ASP A 79 -8.40 -5.55 -15.82
N THR A 80 -8.04 -4.67 -14.89
CA THR A 80 -8.99 -3.96 -14.00
C THR A 80 -9.03 -2.45 -14.25
N LEU A 81 -8.43 -1.97 -15.32
CA LEU A 81 -8.31 -0.53 -15.61
C LEU A 81 -9.64 0.22 -15.73
N HIS A 82 -10.70 -0.47 -16.15
CA HIS A 82 -12.03 0.12 -16.35
C HIS A 82 -12.94 0.06 -15.12
N ASP A 83 -12.48 -0.55 -14.02
CA ASP A 83 -13.21 -0.60 -12.76
C ASP A 83 -12.41 0.16 -11.70
N PRO A 84 -12.89 1.32 -11.21
CA PRO A 84 -12.15 2.11 -10.22
C PRO A 84 -11.88 1.37 -8.90
N VAL A 85 -12.80 0.49 -8.48
CA VAL A 85 -12.70 -0.24 -7.21
C VAL A 85 -11.73 -1.41 -7.35
N GLU A 86 -11.96 -2.27 -8.34
CA GLU A 86 -11.07 -3.42 -8.60
C GLU A 86 -9.68 -2.94 -9.04
N GLY A 87 -9.61 -1.88 -9.85
CA GLY A 87 -8.38 -1.27 -10.29
C GLY A 87 -7.60 -0.66 -9.13
N GLY A 88 -8.26 0.01 -8.18
CA GLY A 88 -7.61 0.53 -6.97
C GLY A 88 -7.04 -0.58 -6.08
N ALA A 89 -7.77 -1.68 -5.93
CA ALA A 89 -7.29 -2.85 -5.19
C ALA A 89 -6.12 -3.56 -5.88
N ALA A 90 -6.18 -3.71 -7.21
CA ALA A 90 -5.11 -4.31 -8.00
C ALA A 90 -3.83 -3.45 -8.01
N ASP A 91 -3.98 -2.13 -8.06
CA ASP A 91 -2.90 -1.15 -8.02
C ASP A 91 -2.13 -1.25 -6.69
N PHE A 92 -2.87 -1.19 -5.57
CA PHE A 92 -2.29 -1.40 -4.24
C PHE A 92 -1.56 -2.75 -4.13
N ALA A 93 -2.16 -3.84 -4.64
CA ALA A 93 -1.55 -5.16 -4.60
C ALA A 93 -0.27 -5.28 -5.44
N PHE A 94 -0.17 -4.55 -6.55
CA PHE A 94 1.03 -4.49 -7.37
C PHE A 94 2.17 -3.78 -6.61
N HIS A 95 1.90 -2.60 -6.06
CA HIS A 95 2.91 -1.86 -5.31
C HIS A 95 3.33 -2.57 -4.01
N GLN A 96 2.40 -3.22 -3.31
CA GLN A 96 2.73 -4.05 -2.15
C GLN A 96 3.68 -5.20 -2.53
N ALA A 97 3.47 -5.84 -3.68
CA ALA A 97 4.36 -6.91 -4.15
C ALA A 97 5.79 -6.41 -4.42
N ILE A 98 5.94 -5.20 -4.95
CA ILE A 98 7.25 -4.54 -5.10
C ILE A 98 7.90 -4.29 -3.74
N VAL A 99 7.14 -3.78 -2.77
CA VAL A 99 7.65 -3.51 -1.41
C VAL A 99 8.16 -4.78 -0.74
N GLU A 100 7.38 -5.86 -0.83
CA GLU A 100 7.73 -7.17 -0.27
C GLU A 100 8.98 -7.76 -0.96
N ALA A 101 9.16 -7.54 -2.27
CA ALA A 101 10.34 -7.98 -3.01
C ALA A 101 11.64 -7.28 -2.58
N GLY A 102 11.54 -6.15 -1.85
CA GLY A 102 12.69 -5.52 -1.20
C GLY A 102 13.23 -6.30 0.02
N HIS A 103 12.54 -7.36 0.45
CA HIS A 103 12.92 -8.22 1.58
C HIS A 103 13.31 -7.40 2.83
N SER A 104 12.51 -6.38 3.13
CA SER A 104 12.63 -5.51 4.29
C SER A 104 11.34 -5.54 5.09
N GLU A 105 11.36 -6.26 6.20
CA GLU A 105 10.22 -6.39 7.12
C GLU A 105 9.75 -5.02 7.62
N ALA A 106 10.68 -4.08 7.86
CA ALA A 106 10.35 -2.74 8.30
C ALA A 106 9.54 -1.97 7.24
N LEU A 107 9.96 -2.02 5.96
CA LEU A 107 9.23 -1.36 4.88
C LEU A 107 7.87 -2.02 4.62
N THR A 108 7.82 -3.35 4.64
CA THR A 108 6.57 -4.12 4.49
C THR A 108 5.58 -3.78 5.60
N THR A 109 6.05 -3.70 6.84
CA THR A 109 5.24 -3.31 8.01
C THR A 109 4.74 -1.88 7.88
N LEU A 110 5.61 -0.92 7.54
CA LEU A 110 5.20 0.48 7.37
C LEU A 110 4.18 0.65 6.24
N TYR A 111 4.41 -0.01 5.10
CA TYR A 111 3.50 0.04 3.96
C TYR A 111 2.13 -0.57 4.30
N GLY A 112 2.11 -1.72 4.99
CA GLY A 112 0.89 -2.34 5.49
C GLY A 112 0.13 -1.46 6.47
N ALA A 113 0.84 -0.75 7.35
CA ALA A 113 0.25 0.14 8.35
C ALA A 113 -0.43 1.38 7.74
N ILE A 114 -0.03 1.82 6.55
CA ILE A 114 -0.72 2.91 5.84
C ILE A 114 -1.62 2.39 4.70
N GLY A 115 -1.74 1.06 4.54
CA GLY A 115 -2.35 0.45 3.37
C GLY A 115 -3.82 0.80 3.17
N GLU A 116 -4.57 1.05 4.24
CA GLU A 116 -5.96 1.50 4.15
C GLU A 116 -6.08 2.92 3.57
N LEU A 117 -5.21 3.83 3.99
CA LEU A 117 -5.16 5.18 3.44
C LEU A 117 -4.70 5.16 1.97
N LEU A 118 -3.75 4.30 1.63
CA LEU A 118 -3.29 4.10 0.25
C LEU A 118 -4.43 3.61 -0.65
N ARG A 119 -5.16 2.56 -0.24
CA ARG A 119 -6.31 2.04 -1.02
C ARG A 119 -7.37 3.11 -1.27
N ARG A 120 -7.69 3.94 -0.26
CA ARG A 120 -8.62 5.06 -0.41
C ARG A 120 -8.10 6.08 -1.43
N SER A 121 -6.81 6.44 -1.34
CA SER A 121 -6.16 7.35 -2.30
C SER A 121 -6.23 6.81 -3.73
N HIS A 122 -5.96 5.53 -3.95
CA HIS A 122 -6.04 4.89 -5.27
C HIS A 122 -7.44 4.93 -5.87
N VAL A 123 -8.48 4.59 -5.08
CA VAL A 123 -9.88 4.62 -5.56
C VAL A 123 -10.29 6.05 -5.92
N GLN A 124 -10.02 7.03 -5.05
CA GLN A 124 -10.39 8.42 -5.29
C GLN A 124 -9.70 9.01 -6.52
N ARG A 125 -8.40 8.73 -6.70
CA ARG A 125 -7.66 9.17 -7.89
C ARG A 125 -8.22 8.52 -9.15
N ARG A 126 -8.50 7.21 -9.15
CA ARG A 126 -9.08 6.53 -10.32
C ARG A 126 -10.45 7.05 -10.71
N GLN A 127 -11.30 7.44 -9.76
CA GLN A 127 -12.58 8.09 -10.07
C GLN A 127 -12.39 9.40 -10.86
N VAL A 128 -11.36 10.18 -10.53
CA VAL A 128 -11.02 11.41 -11.27
C VAL A 128 -10.36 11.08 -12.61
N THR A 129 -9.43 10.11 -12.62
CA THR A 129 -8.56 9.79 -13.75
C THR A 129 -9.26 8.99 -14.86
N VAL A 130 -10.19 8.07 -14.55
CA VAL A 130 -10.96 7.32 -15.57
C VAL A 130 -11.85 8.23 -16.43
N SER A 131 -12.08 9.47 -15.98
CA SER A 131 -12.87 10.48 -16.71
C SER A 131 -12.08 11.19 -17.82
N GLU A 132 -10.75 11.05 -17.88
CA GLU A 132 -9.86 11.71 -18.84
C GLU A 132 -9.36 10.72 -19.93
N PRO A 133 -9.67 10.92 -21.22
CA PRO A 133 -9.22 10.04 -22.30
C PRO A 133 -7.68 9.99 -22.42
N GLY A 134 -7.10 8.79 -22.53
CA GLY A 134 -5.66 8.56 -22.78
C GLY A 134 -4.77 8.49 -21.53
N ILE A 135 -5.29 8.84 -20.35
CA ILE A 135 -4.52 8.79 -19.11
C ILE A 135 -4.36 7.36 -18.57
N VAL A 136 -5.31 6.47 -18.92
CA VAL A 136 -5.23 5.03 -18.63
C VAL A 136 -4.05 4.41 -19.37
N ASP A 137 -3.84 4.77 -20.63
CA ASP A 137 -2.71 4.28 -21.43
C ASP A 137 -1.37 4.79 -20.86
N TYR A 138 -1.30 6.05 -20.43
CA TYR A 138 -0.13 6.59 -19.72
C TYR A 138 0.16 5.85 -18.42
N LEU A 139 -0.86 5.56 -17.61
CA LEU A 139 -0.69 4.79 -16.37
C LEU A 139 -0.16 3.40 -16.66
N VAL A 140 -0.69 2.72 -17.69
CA VAL A 140 -0.20 1.39 -18.09
C VAL A 140 1.27 1.44 -18.47
N GLU A 141 1.68 2.44 -19.25
CA GLU A 141 3.08 2.57 -19.68
C GLU A 141 4.01 2.84 -18.50
N ALA A 142 3.63 3.74 -17.59
CA ALA A 142 4.42 4.03 -16.38
C ALA A 142 4.63 2.78 -15.50
N HIS A 143 3.62 1.92 -15.35
CA HIS A 143 3.77 0.67 -14.59
C HIS A 143 4.64 -0.36 -15.32
N ARG A 144 4.61 -0.37 -16.66
CA ARG A 144 5.47 -1.24 -17.48
C ARG A 144 6.93 -0.83 -17.40
N GLU A 145 7.22 0.46 -17.44
CA GLU A 145 8.60 0.98 -17.34
C GLU A 145 9.25 0.58 -16.02
N VAL A 146 8.53 0.64 -14.90
CA VAL A 146 9.04 0.23 -13.57
C VAL A 146 9.32 -1.28 -13.48
N PHE A 147 8.60 -2.12 -14.25
CA PHE A 147 8.81 -3.57 -14.24
C PHE A 147 9.90 -4.05 -15.22
N LEU A 148 10.16 -3.28 -16.29
CA LEU A 148 11.08 -3.66 -17.37
C LEU A 148 12.45 -2.98 -17.30
N SER A 149 12.66 -2.05 -16.35
CA SER A 149 13.96 -1.41 -16.09
C SER A 149 14.77 -2.17 -15.04
#